data_AF-W2TT49-F1
#
_entry.id   AF-W2TT49-F1
#
_cell.length_a   1.000
_cell.length_b   1.000
_cell.length_c   1.000
_cell.angle_alpha   90.00
_cell.angle_beta   90.00
_cell.angle_gamma   90.00
#
_symmetry.space_group_name_H-M   'P 1'
#
loop_
_entity.id
_entity.type
_entity.pdbx_description
1 polymer ?
#
loop_
_entity_poly.entity_id
_entity_poly.type
_entity_poly.pdbx_seq_one_letter_code
_entity_poly.pdbx_strand_id
1 'polypeptide(L)'
;AAITWFHRGRVIASYSPPSVESALHTTRIGSGLIETRYTIPCVNRKTIGEYTCQASSPCGEVISSNAAVALSNAIQGKTCNITSAAAPTIAVTTVSRLELVGTPVQFMCRANGVPKPKVTWQRITDDDDVEELDPESNM
;
A
#
# COMPACT_ATOMS: atom_id res chain seq x y z
N ALA A 1 -4.65 9.31 1.28
CA ALA A 1 -3.27 9.83 1.12
C ALA A 1 -2.57 9.21 -0.10
N ALA A 2 -1.73 9.97 -0.79
CA ALA A 2 -0.83 9.47 -1.84
C ALA A 2 0.51 9.06 -1.22
N ILE A 3 1.08 7.94 -1.67
CA ILE A 3 2.30 7.36 -1.10
C ILE A 3 3.39 7.30 -2.16
N THR A 4 4.60 7.77 -1.85
CA THR A 4 5.77 7.70 -2.73
C THR A 4 6.96 7.13 -1.97
N TRP A 5 7.62 6.15 -2.58
CA TRP A 5 8.85 5.55 -2.07
C TRP A 5 10.05 6.07 -2.84
N PHE A 6 11.12 6.37 -2.10
CA PHE A 6 12.38 6.84 -2.63
C PHE A 6 13.53 5.91 -2.22
N HIS A 7 14.49 5.74 -3.13
CA HIS A 7 15.79 5.17 -2.82
C HIS A 7 16.87 6.01 -3.51
N ARG A 8 17.85 6.49 -2.74
CA ARG A 8 18.92 7.38 -3.24
C ARG A 8 18.36 8.62 -3.97
N GLY A 9 17.29 9.20 -3.41
CA GLY A 9 16.61 10.37 -3.96
C GLY A 9 15.77 10.13 -5.21
N ARG A 10 15.68 8.90 -5.73
CA ARG A 10 14.86 8.55 -6.89
C ARG A 10 13.57 7.86 -6.47
N VAL A 11 12.47 8.19 -7.15
CA VAL A 11 11.18 7.49 -6.96
C VAL A 11 11.31 6.06 -7.47
N ILE A 12 10.97 5.09 -6.61
CA ILE A 12 10.99 3.65 -6.93
C ILE A 12 9.59 3.04 -6.97
N ALA A 13 8.63 3.65 -6.29
CA ALA A 13 7.22 3.29 -6.36
C ALA A 13 6.36 4.51 -6.00
N SER A 14 5.22 4.67 -6.66
CA SER A 14 4.27 5.72 -6.33
C SER A 14 2.84 5.18 -6.43
N TYR A 15 2.01 5.65 -5.51
CA TYR A 15 0.65 5.23 -5.32
C TYR A 15 -0.21 6.49 -5.17
N SER A 16 -1.07 6.75 -6.16
CA SER A 16 -2.10 7.81 -6.11
C SER A 16 -2.98 7.72 -4.85
N PRO A 17 -3.59 8.83 -4.39
CA PRO A 17 -4.58 8.79 -3.32
C PRO A 17 -5.89 8.10 -3.80
N PRO A 18 -6.83 7.81 -2.88
CA PRO A 18 -8.21 7.49 -3.23
C PRO A 18 -8.83 8.56 -4.14
N SER A 19 -9.59 8.13 -5.14
CA SER A 19 -10.31 9.00 -6.06
C SER A 19 -11.39 9.83 -5.35
N VAL A 20 -12.06 9.23 -4.36
CA VAL A 20 -13.09 9.90 -3.54
C VAL A 20 -12.49 11.08 -2.75
N GLU A 21 -11.26 10.95 -2.26
CA GLU A 21 -10.54 12.04 -1.57
C GLU A 21 -10.17 13.19 -2.52
N SER A 22 -10.05 12.92 -3.82
CA SER A 22 -9.66 13.93 -4.83
C SER A 22 -10.86 14.70 -5.40
N ALA A 23 -12.08 14.18 -5.23
CA ALA A 23 -13.29 14.70 -5.87
C ALA A 23 -14.15 15.61 -4.99
N LEU A 24 -13.93 15.64 -3.67
CA LEU A 24 -14.81 16.35 -2.72
C LEU A 24 -14.11 17.56 -2.09
N HIS A 25 -14.56 18.75 -2.47
CA HIS A 25 -14.07 20.06 -1.99
C HIS A 25 -14.58 20.45 -0.59
N THR A 26 -15.09 19.51 0.22
CA THR A 26 -15.74 19.84 1.48
C THR A 26 -14.96 19.36 2.69
N THR A 27 -14.86 20.25 3.68
CA THR A 27 -14.46 19.98 5.06
C THR A 27 -15.24 18.78 5.60
N ARG A 28 -14.66 17.57 5.52
CA ARG A 28 -15.22 16.38 6.14
C ARG A 28 -14.33 15.94 7.29
N ILE A 29 -14.96 15.63 8.41
CA ILE A 29 -14.36 14.94 9.55
C ILE A 29 -14.23 13.47 9.13
N GLY A 30 -13.19 13.18 8.36
CA GLY A 30 -12.85 11.84 7.92
C GLY A 30 -11.43 11.54 8.36
N SER A 31 -11.23 10.46 9.12
CA SER A 31 -9.90 10.00 9.51
C SER A 31 -9.68 8.60 8.96
N GLY A 32 -8.54 8.38 8.33
CA GLY A 32 -8.19 7.09 7.75
C GLY A 32 -6.77 6.72 8.13
N LEU A 33 -6.58 5.45 8.48
CA LEU A 33 -5.26 4.87 8.66
C LEU A 33 -4.90 4.06 7.43
N ILE A 34 -3.78 4.41 6.81
CA ILE A 34 -3.23 3.70 5.65
C ILE A 34 -1.89 3.10 6.07
N GLU A 35 -1.70 1.81 5.77
CA GLU A 35 -0.43 1.14 5.91
C GLU A 35 0.22 0.95 4.54
N THR A 36 1.54 1.14 4.48
CA THR A 36 2.34 0.99 3.26
C THR A 36 3.58 0.18 3.54
N ARG A 37 3.92 -0.72 2.60
CA ARG A 37 5.10 -1.56 2.69
C ARG A 37 5.78 -1.68 1.33
N TYR A 38 7.10 -1.47 1.32
CA TYR A 38 7.93 -1.74 0.14
C TYR A 38 8.71 -3.04 0.34
N THR A 39 8.45 -4.03 -0.50
CA THR A 39 9.13 -5.33 -0.46
C THR A 39 10.23 -5.37 -1.51
N ILE A 40 11.45 -5.71 -1.10
CA ILE A 40 12.58 -5.98 -1.98
C ILE A 40 12.66 -7.50 -2.18
N PRO A 41 12.30 -8.05 -3.35
CA PRO A 41 12.22 -9.51 -3.51
C PRO A 41 13.60 -10.18 -3.44
N CYS A 42 14.64 -9.51 -3.93
CA CYS A 42 16.04 -9.93 -3.76
C CYS A 42 16.94 -8.77 -3.35
N VAL A 43 17.53 -8.90 -2.16
CA VAL A 43 18.50 -7.94 -1.66
C VAL A 43 19.85 -8.18 -2.35
N ASN A 44 20.46 -7.12 -2.85
CA ASN A 44 21.77 -7.14 -3.50
C ASN A 44 22.51 -5.82 -3.22
N ARG A 45 23.75 -5.68 -3.71
CA ARG A 45 24.55 -4.45 -3.45
C ARG A 45 23.88 -3.16 -3.93
N LYS A 46 23.00 -3.22 -4.94
CA LYS A 46 22.26 -2.05 -5.45
C LYS A 46 21.10 -1.65 -4.54
N THR A 47 20.55 -2.57 -3.75
CA THR A 47 19.43 -2.31 -2.83
C THR A 47 19.87 -1.79 -1.48
N ILE A 48 21.18 -1.75 -1.20
CA ILE A 48 21.75 -1.17 0.02
C ILE A 48 21.55 0.35 0.01
N GLY A 49 21.18 0.88 1.17
CA GLY A 49 21.10 2.30 1.44
C GLY A 49 19.81 2.68 2.15
N GLU A 50 19.59 3.99 2.26
CA GLU A 50 18.39 4.54 2.85
C GLU A 50 17.21 4.51 1.86
N TYR A 51 16.03 4.24 2.40
CA TYR A 51 14.74 4.33 1.74
C TYR A 51 13.87 5.31 2.52
N THR A 52 13.15 6.14 1.79
CA THR A 52 12.21 7.11 2.37
C THR A 52 10.81 6.81 1.84
N CYS A 53 9.85 6.65 2.74
CA CYS A 53 8.44 6.66 2.43
C CYS A 53 7.89 8.04 2.71
N GLN A 54 7.22 8.64 1.74
CA GLN A 54 6.54 9.92 1.87
C GLN A 54 5.04 9.74 1.65
N ALA A 55 4.23 10.16 2.62
CA ALA A 55 2.78 10.19 2.51
C ALA A 55 2.31 11.64 2.42
N SER A 56 1.40 11.92 1.48
CA SER A 56 0.80 13.24 1.29
C SER A 56 -0.71 13.14 1.38
N SER A 57 -1.32 14.05 2.13
CA SER A 57 -2.78 14.16 2.24
C SER A 57 -3.28 15.41 1.50
N PRO A 58 -4.55 15.42 1.06
CA PRO A 58 -5.17 16.64 0.54
C PRO A 58 -5.18 17.81 1.53
N CYS A 59 -5.06 17.52 2.83
CA CYS A 59 -4.99 18.52 3.90
C CYS A 59 -3.65 19.28 3.93
N GLY A 60 -2.71 18.99 3.02
CA GLY A 60 -1.45 19.72 2.84
C GLY A 60 -0.29 19.17 3.66
N GLU A 61 -0.53 18.24 4.59
CA GLU A 61 0.53 17.64 5.37
C GLU A 61 1.25 16.54 4.58
N VAL A 62 2.58 16.62 4.58
CA VAL A 62 3.48 15.62 4.04
C VAL A 62 4.29 15.05 5.20
N ILE A 63 4.19 13.75 5.42
CA ILE A 63 4.98 13.05 6.43
C ILE A 63 5.95 12.09 5.75
N SER A 64 7.12 11.88 6.38
CA SER A 64 8.16 11.00 5.87
C SER A 64 8.69 10.05 6.94
N SER A 65 9.03 8.83 6.52
CA SER A 65 9.71 7.84 7.36
C SER A 65 10.87 7.21 6.60
N ASN A 66 12.00 6.99 7.29
CA ASN A 66 13.22 6.47 6.68
C ASN A 66 13.58 5.10 7.27
N ALA A 67 14.15 4.23 6.42
CA ALA A 67 14.72 2.95 6.83
C ALA A 67 16.00 2.64 6.06
N ALA A 68 17.00 2.08 6.74
CA ALA A 68 18.27 1.68 6.12
C ALA A 68 18.31 0.18 5.84
N VAL A 69 18.66 -0.19 4.62
CA VAL A 69 18.91 -1.58 4.22
C VAL A 69 20.41 -1.83 4.15
N ALA A 70 20.88 -2.81 4.91
CA ALA A 70 22.26 -3.30 4.89
C ALA A 70 22.29 -4.79 4.53
N LEU A 71 23.40 -5.25 3.96
CA LEU A 71 23.66 -6.68 3.79
C LEU A 71 24.43 -7.19 5.01
N SER A 72 23.86 -8.15 5.73
CA SER A 72 24.64 -9.01 6.62
C SER A 72 25.55 -9.90 5.78
N ASN A 73 26.70 -10.32 6.32
CA ASN A 73 27.58 -11.29 5.67
C ASN A 73 26.74 -12.45 5.12
N ALA A 74 26.67 -12.55 3.80
CA ALA A 74 25.88 -13.58 3.15
C ALA A 74 26.44 -14.93 3.59
N ILE A 75 25.61 -15.78 4.16
CA ILE A 75 25.92 -17.21 4.24
C ILE A 75 26.19 -17.63 2.80
N GLN A 76 27.43 -17.98 2.49
CA GLN A 76 27.84 -18.47 1.18
C GLN A 76 26.87 -19.60 0.78
N GLY A 77 26.14 -19.39 -0.33
CA GLY A 77 25.26 -20.41 -0.90
C GLY A 77 23.78 -20.05 -1.06
N LYS A 78 23.28 -18.94 -0.51
CA LYS A 78 21.91 -18.47 -0.81
C LYS A 78 21.92 -17.43 -1.93
N THR A 79 21.76 -17.89 -3.17
CA THR A 79 21.48 -17.00 -4.31
C THR A 79 20.00 -16.70 -4.36
N CYS A 80 19.68 -15.41 -4.38
CA CYS A 80 18.31 -14.97 -4.57
C CYS A 80 18.01 -14.99 -6.07
N ASN A 81 17.37 -16.06 -6.51
CA ASN A 81 16.90 -16.21 -7.88
C ASN A 81 15.44 -15.73 -7.91
N ILE A 82 15.21 -14.45 -8.26
CA ILE A 82 13.91 -14.07 -8.83
C ILE A 82 13.84 -14.80 -10.17
N THR A 83 13.24 -15.98 -10.17
CA THR A 83 12.59 -16.47 -11.38
C THR A 83 11.52 -15.43 -11.76
N SER A 84 11.05 -15.42 -13.00
CA SER A 84 10.07 -14.44 -13.50
C SER A 84 8.79 -14.27 -12.66
N ALA A 85 8.59 -15.05 -11.60
CA ALA A 85 7.48 -14.96 -10.67
C ALA A 85 7.90 -14.30 -9.33
N ALA A 86 7.00 -13.49 -8.78
CA ALA A 86 7.13 -12.87 -7.47
C ALA A 86 5.81 -13.03 -6.72
N ALA A 87 5.87 -13.53 -5.48
CA ALA A 87 4.69 -13.71 -4.65
C ALA A 87 3.94 -12.38 -4.43
N PRO A 88 2.60 -12.43 -4.31
CA PRO A 88 1.80 -11.25 -4.04
C PRO A 88 2.19 -10.60 -2.71
N THR A 89 2.30 -9.28 -2.71
CA THR A 89 2.54 -8.47 -1.50
C THR A 89 1.60 -7.27 -1.52
N ILE A 90 1.01 -6.97 -0.36
CA ILE A 90 0.22 -5.76 -0.18
C ILE A 90 1.21 -4.60 0.00
N ALA A 91 1.14 -3.64 -0.91
CA ALA A 91 1.98 -2.45 -0.92
C ALA A 91 1.30 -1.26 -0.24
N VAL A 92 -0.02 -1.13 -0.39
CA VAL A 92 -0.84 -0.12 0.29
C VAL A 92 -2.17 -0.74 0.69
N THR A 93 -2.60 -0.55 1.93
CA THR A 93 -3.92 -0.94 2.40
C THR A 93 -4.56 0.12 3.29
N THR A 94 -5.88 0.24 3.23
CA THR A 94 -6.66 0.97 4.24
C THR A 94 -6.87 0.05 5.43
N VAL A 95 -6.32 0.42 6.58
CA VAL A 95 -6.46 -0.35 7.83
C VAL A 95 -7.77 0.00 8.53
N SER A 96 -8.09 1.29 8.58
CA SER A 96 -9.34 1.77 9.16
C SER A 96 -9.77 3.07 8.52
N ARG A 97 -11.09 3.33 8.58
CA ARG A 97 -11.69 4.56 8.09
C ARG A 97 -12.87 4.93 8.98
N LEU A 98 -12.87 6.17 9.46
CA LEU A 98 -13.97 6.80 10.18
C LEU A 98 -14.55 7.90 9.30
N GLU A 99 -15.86 7.82 9.05
CA GLU A 99 -16.58 8.77 8.21
C GLU A 99 -17.99 9.01 8.74
N LEU A 100 -18.59 10.12 8.31
CA LEU A 100 -19.99 10.43 8.60
C LEU A 100 -20.92 9.52 7.78
N VAL A 101 -22.06 9.16 8.36
CA VAL A 101 -23.11 8.40 7.69
C VAL A 101 -23.51 9.07 6.36
N GLY A 102 -23.67 8.27 5.31
CA GLY A 102 -23.99 8.75 3.96
C GLY A 102 -22.79 9.31 3.18
N THR A 103 -21.58 9.31 3.76
CA THR A 103 -20.35 9.67 3.03
C THR A 103 -19.87 8.48 2.20
N PRO A 104 -19.64 8.64 0.89
CA PRO A 104 -19.00 7.59 0.11
C PRO A 104 -17.57 7.38 0.60
N VAL A 105 -17.15 6.12 0.70
CA VAL A 105 -15.81 5.73 1.13
C VAL A 105 -15.14 4.88 0.08
N GLN A 106 -13.81 4.93 0.04
CA GLN A 106 -13.01 4.06 -0.81
C GLN A 106 -11.94 3.38 0.04
N PHE A 107 -12.00 2.05 0.09
CA PHE A 107 -10.93 1.24 0.68
C PHE A 107 -9.87 0.94 -0.37
N MET A 108 -8.61 1.12 0.00
CA MET A 108 -7.46 0.83 -0.85
C MET A 108 -6.93 -0.57 -0.53
N CYS A 109 -6.66 -1.35 -1.58
CA CYS A 109 -5.80 -2.52 -1.51
C CYS A 109 -4.99 -2.58 -2.80
N ARG A 110 -3.68 -2.28 -2.71
CA ARG A 110 -2.76 -2.28 -3.84
C ARG A 110 -1.76 -3.40 -3.63
N ALA A 111 -1.82 -4.40 -4.51
CA ALA A 111 -0.95 -5.55 -4.46
C ALA A 111 0.07 -5.54 -5.61
N ASN A 112 1.30 -5.90 -5.29
CA ASN A 112 2.38 -6.14 -6.24
C ASN A 112 2.63 -7.65 -6.32
N GLY A 113 3.05 -8.14 -7.47
CA GLY A 113 3.37 -9.54 -7.70
C GLY A 113 3.58 -9.82 -9.18
N VAL A 114 4.21 -10.94 -9.49
CA VAL A 114 4.32 -11.42 -10.87
C VAL A 114 3.87 -12.89 -10.90
N PRO A 115 2.76 -13.23 -11.58
CA PRO A 115 1.87 -12.33 -12.33
C PRO A 115 1.13 -11.33 -11.42
N LYS A 116 0.53 -10.30 -12.03
CA LYS A 116 -0.21 -9.27 -11.29
C LYS A 116 -1.34 -9.91 -10.47
N PRO A 117 -1.41 -9.66 -9.15
CA PRO A 117 -2.43 -10.28 -8.30
C PRO A 117 -3.85 -9.78 -8.63
N LYS A 118 -4.84 -10.66 -8.49
CA LYS A 118 -6.26 -10.28 -8.41
C LYS A 118 -6.56 -9.81 -6.98
N VAL A 119 -7.29 -8.72 -6.83
CA VAL A 119 -7.75 -8.19 -5.54
C VAL A 119 -9.26 -8.35 -5.49
N THR A 120 -9.76 -8.97 -4.42
CA THR A 120 -11.19 -9.13 -4.13
C THR A 120 -11.47 -8.59 -2.73
N TRP A 121 -12.72 -8.17 -2.51
CA TRP A 121 -13.19 -7.72 -1.20
C TRP A 121 -14.23 -8.69 -0.68
N GLN A 122 -14.14 -8.98 0.61
CA GLN A 122 -15.08 -9.83 1.33
C GLN A 122 -15.42 -9.13 2.65
N ARG A 123 -16.62 -9.37 3.15
CA ARG A 123 -17.08 -8.89 4.45
C ARG A 123 -17.08 -10.07 5.43
N ILE A 124 -16.62 -9.80 6.65
CA ILE A 124 -16.78 -10.70 7.79
C ILE A 124 -18.01 -10.22 8.57
N THR A 125 -18.95 -11.13 8.88
CA THR A 125 -20.16 -10.83 9.66
C THR A 125 -19.88 -10.90 11.16
N ASP A 126 -20.86 -10.48 11.98
CA ASP A 126 -20.76 -10.60 13.45
C ASP A 126 -20.67 -12.05 13.93
N ASP A 127 -21.09 -13.00 13.09
CA ASP A 127 -21.00 -14.46 13.32
C ASP A 127 -19.69 -15.06 12.75
N ASP A 128 -18.72 -14.23 12.38
CA ASP A 128 -17.43 -14.60 11.77
C ASP A 128 -17.52 -15.28 10.38
N ASP A 129 -18.68 -15.21 9.72
CA ASP A 129 -18.86 -15.74 8.37
C ASP A 129 -18.26 -14.80 7.31
N VAL A 130 -17.75 -15.38 6.22
CA VAL A 130 -17.16 -14.63 5.09
C VAL A 130 -18.13 -14.59 3.92
N GLU A 131 -18.51 -13.38 3.53
CA GLU A 131 -19.39 -13.13 2.39
C GLU A 131 -18.64 -12.37 1.29
N GLU A 132 -18.80 -12.79 0.04
CA GLU A 132 -18.26 -12.05 -1.10
C GLU A 132 -19.09 -10.78 -1.35
N LEU A 133 -18.40 -9.66 -1.57
CA LEU A 133 -19.07 -8.44 -1.98
C LEU A 133 -19.32 -8.46 -3.48
N ASP A 134 -20.57 -8.63 -3.89
CA ASP A 134 -20.96 -8.45 -5.28
C ASP A 134 -20.89 -6.96 -5.64
N PRO A 135 -19.98 -6.54 -6.54
CA PRO A 135 -19.80 -5.13 -6.91
C PRO A 135 -21.00 -4.51 -7.64
N GLU A 136 -22.00 -5.33 -8.01
CA GLU A 136 -23.22 -4.91 -8.72
C GLU A 136 -24.49 -4.95 -7.84
N SER A 137 -24.40 -5.40 -6.58
CA SER A 137 -25.60 -5.63 -5.74
C SER A 137 -26.22 -4.35 -5.12
N ASN A 138 -25.65 -3.17 -5.36
CA ASN A 138 -26.16 -1.89 -4.84
C ASN A 138 -26.06 -0.75 -5.87
N MET A 139 -26.62 -0.95 -7.06
CA MET A 139 -27.14 0.14 -7.90
C MET A 139 -28.67 0.10 -7.94
#